data_AF-K1QBT0-F1
#
_entry.id   AF-K1QBT0-F1
#
_cell.length_a   1.000
_cell.length_b   1.000
_cell.length_c   1.000
_cell.angle_alpha   90.00
_cell.angle_beta   90.00
_cell.angle_gamma   90.00
#
_symmetry.space_group_name_H-M   'P 1'
#
loop_
_entity.id
_entity.type
_entity.pdbx_description
1 polymer ?
#
loop_
_entity_poly.entity_id
_entity_poly.type
_entity_poly.pdbx_seq_one_letter_code
_entity_poly.pdbx_strand_id
1 'polypeptide(L)'
;MGPNCSILCPPGYHGRLCLGDCDCSKDQYCDPVSGCKQTTVIANDSTTTHKRHLPAAYHMDNMTPGTVQGDLRVIRSDVAFSSIGFLLVLIAAVGIIFYKSSWRVRKAVKKSTVGLEQVR
;
A
#
# COMPACT_ATOMS: atom_id res chain seq x y z
N MET A 1 10.78 8.15 -15.05
CA MET A 1 11.18 9.45 -14.46
C MET A 1 11.83 9.23 -13.10
N GLY A 2 12.12 10.30 -12.35
CA GLY A 2 12.83 10.20 -11.08
C GLY A 2 14.34 9.97 -11.23
N PRO A 3 15.07 9.93 -10.11
CA PRO A 3 16.51 9.66 -10.11
C PRO A 3 16.78 8.30 -10.76
N ASN A 4 17.79 8.22 -11.64
CA ASN A 4 18.18 7.00 -12.34
C ASN A 4 17.02 6.24 -13.02
N CYS A 5 15.99 6.95 -13.48
CA CYS A 5 14.79 6.36 -14.11
C CYS A 5 14.04 5.36 -13.20
N SER A 6 14.17 5.46 -11.87
CA SER A 6 13.60 4.50 -10.92
C SER A 6 12.07 4.54 -10.82
N ILE A 7 11.41 5.53 -11.42
CA ILE A 7 9.96 5.70 -11.36
C ILE A 7 9.35 5.43 -12.74
N LEU A 8 8.34 4.56 -12.79
CA LEU A 8 7.56 4.26 -13.99
C LEU A 8 6.54 5.37 -14.28
N CYS A 9 6.21 5.62 -15.55
CA CYS A 9 5.20 6.61 -15.91
C CYS A 9 3.81 6.28 -15.34
N PRO A 10 3.04 7.30 -14.93
CA PRO A 10 1.65 7.07 -14.55
C PRO A 10 0.83 6.58 -15.75
N PRO A 11 -0.30 5.90 -15.51
CA PRO A 11 -1.18 5.44 -16.58
C PRO A 11 -1.58 6.59 -17.51
N GLY A 12 -1.56 6.33 -18.82
CA GLY A 12 -1.89 7.33 -19.84
C GLY A 12 -0.71 8.18 -20.31
N TYR A 13 0.51 7.98 -19.78
CA TYR A 13 1.69 8.73 -20.18
C TYR A 13 2.85 7.82 -20.59
N HIS A 14 3.69 8.30 -21.50
CA HIS A 14 4.84 7.60 -22.04
C HIS A 14 6.02 8.53 -22.33
N GLY A 15 7.17 7.91 -22.63
CA GLY A 15 8.35 8.60 -23.10
C GLY A 15 9.19 9.24 -21.99
N ARG A 16 10.15 10.09 -22.39
CA ARG A 16 11.10 10.67 -21.44
C ARG A 16 10.37 11.62 -20.49
N LEU A 17 10.55 11.40 -19.19
CA LEU A 17 9.87 12.14 -18.13
C LEU A 17 8.32 12.08 -18.20
N CYS A 18 7.75 11.14 -18.96
CA CYS A 18 6.30 10.96 -19.11
C CYS A 18 5.58 12.18 -19.70
N LEU A 19 6.27 12.89 -20.60
CA LEU A 19 5.71 14.07 -21.28
C LEU A 19 4.86 13.71 -22.49
N GLY A 20 4.85 12.44 -22.94
CA GLY A 20 4.01 11.99 -24.03
C GLY A 20 2.67 11.48 -23.50
N ASP A 21 1.57 12.02 -23.99
CA ASP A 21 0.23 11.50 -23.72
C ASP A 21 -0.06 10.26 -24.58
N CYS A 22 -0.71 9.26 -24.00
CA CYS A 22 -1.18 8.09 -24.73
C CYS A 22 -2.62 8.28 -25.21
N ASP A 23 -2.76 8.72 -26.45
CA ASP A 23 -4.04 8.74 -27.18
C ASP A 23 -4.15 7.51 -28.09
N CYS A 24 -4.31 6.34 -27.47
CA CYS A 24 -4.28 5.05 -28.16
C CYS A 24 -5.68 4.62 -28.63
N SER A 25 -5.74 3.94 -29.77
CA SER A 25 -6.97 3.26 -30.24
C SER A 25 -7.38 2.14 -29.28
N LYS A 26 -8.66 1.72 -29.32
CA LYS A 26 -9.21 0.67 -28.44
C LYS A 26 -8.44 -0.66 -28.47
N ASP A 27 -7.80 -0.97 -29.59
CA ASP A 27 -7.03 -2.20 -29.79
C ASP A 27 -5.54 -2.07 -29.42
N GLN A 28 -5.19 -0.98 -28.73
CA GLN A 28 -3.82 -0.67 -28.33
C GLN A 28 -3.73 -0.44 -26.83
N TYR A 29 -2.59 -0.80 -26.24
CA TYR A 29 -2.23 -0.46 -24.87
C TYR A 29 -1.11 0.58 -24.85
N CYS A 30 -1.10 1.41 -23.80
CA CYS A 30 -0.07 2.42 -23.58
C CYS A 30 1.15 1.81 -22.87
N ASP A 31 2.25 1.63 -23.59
CA ASP A 31 3.55 1.27 -23.05
C ASP A 31 4.26 2.52 -22.50
N PRO A 32 4.75 2.51 -21.25
CA PRO A 32 5.31 3.71 -20.61
C PRO A 32 6.62 4.20 -21.26
N VAL A 33 7.28 3.37 -22.08
CA VAL A 33 8.53 3.73 -22.79
C VAL A 33 8.22 4.16 -24.22
N SER A 34 7.37 3.42 -24.90
CA SER A 34 7.20 3.46 -26.35
C SER A 34 5.88 4.09 -26.80
N GLY A 35 4.93 4.32 -25.89
CA GLY A 35 3.58 4.79 -26.22
C GLY A 35 2.66 3.66 -26.69
N CYS A 36 1.80 3.93 -27.67
CA CYS A 36 0.77 2.98 -28.07
C CYS A 36 1.33 1.74 -28.78
N LYS A 37 0.98 0.56 -28.29
CA LYS A 37 1.32 -0.74 -28.87
C LYS A 37 0.08 -1.56 -29.10
N GLN A 38 0.05 -2.33 -30.19
CA GLN A 38 -1.08 -3.18 -30.50
C GLN A 38 -1.20 -4.29 -29.46
N THR A 39 -2.39 -4.44 -28.90
CA THR A 39 -2.76 -5.63 -28.14
C THR A 39 -2.83 -6.73 -29.17
N THR A 40 -1.84 -7.62 -29.23
CA THR A 40 -1.79 -8.70 -30.21
C THR A 40 -2.93 -9.68 -29.95
N VAL A 41 -4.14 -9.34 -30.39
CA VAL A 41 -5.13 -10.33 -30.78
C VAL A 41 -4.54 -10.93 -32.04
N ILE A 42 -4.26 -12.23 -32.02
CA ILE A 42 -3.70 -12.96 -33.15
C ILE A 42 -4.77 -12.96 -34.26
N ALA A 43 -4.88 -11.86 -34.99
CA ALA A 43 -5.37 -11.85 -36.35
C ALA A 43 -4.12 -12.06 -37.21
N ASN A 44 -4.08 -13.19 -37.89
CA ASN A 44 -2.96 -13.57 -38.75
C ASN A 44 -2.70 -12.47 -39.80
N ASP A 45 -1.73 -11.60 -39.56
CA ASP A 45 -1.08 -10.86 -40.61
C ASP A 45 0.43 -10.86 -40.34
N SER A 46 1.13 -11.60 -41.20
CA SER A 46 2.58 -11.73 -41.12
C SER A 46 3.20 -10.48 -41.71
N THR A 47 4.27 -10.00 -41.06
CA THR A 47 5.33 -9.13 -41.57
C THR A 47 5.12 -7.60 -41.53
N THR A 48 5.75 -6.96 -40.54
CA THR A 48 6.90 -6.11 -40.86
C THR A 48 7.99 -6.32 -39.81
N THR A 49 8.88 -7.25 -40.14
CA THR A 49 10.15 -7.51 -39.47
C THR A 49 11.07 -6.29 -39.64
N HIS A 50 10.96 -5.29 -38.77
CA HIS A 50 12.10 -4.39 -38.56
C HIS A 50 13.09 -5.11 -37.66
N LYS A 51 14.05 -5.82 -38.29
CA LYS A 51 15.32 -6.17 -37.63
C LYS A 51 15.97 -4.88 -37.16
N ARG A 52 15.88 -4.55 -35.87
CA ARG A 52 16.83 -3.63 -35.24
C ARG A 52 17.62 -4.38 -34.21
N HIS A 53 18.92 -4.36 -34.47
CA HIS A 53 20.01 -4.76 -33.59
C HIS A 53 19.68 -4.43 -32.14
N LEU A 54 19.60 -5.48 -31.35
CA LEU A 54 19.19 -5.47 -29.97
C LEU A 54 20.47 -5.50 -29.13
N PRO A 55 20.80 -4.49 -28.31
CA PRO A 55 21.97 -4.59 -27.45
C PRO A 55 21.77 -5.76 -26.48
N ALA A 56 22.78 -6.61 -26.40
CA ALA A 56 22.84 -7.83 -25.60
C ALA A 56 22.81 -7.53 -24.08
N ALA A 57 21.66 -7.10 -23.56
CA ALA A 57 21.47 -6.80 -22.15
C ALA A 57 20.19 -7.41 -21.55
N TYR A 58 19.45 -8.22 -22.30
CA TYR A 58 18.34 -9.02 -21.74
C TYR A 58 18.39 -10.48 -22.22
N HIS A 59 19.54 -11.14 -22.06
CA HIS A 59 19.49 -12.59 -21.87
C HIS A 59 19.14 -12.80 -20.39
N MET A 60 17.87 -13.11 -20.11
CA MET A 60 17.41 -13.60 -18.80
C MET A 60 16.52 -14.83 -19.04
N ASP A 61 17.16 -15.91 -19.44
CA ASP A 61 16.73 -17.29 -19.26
C ASP A 61 16.66 -17.60 -17.76
N ASN A 62 15.52 -17.29 -17.13
CA ASN A 62 14.95 -18.11 -16.06
C ASN A 62 13.53 -17.66 -15.69
N MET A 63 12.53 -18.27 -16.33
CA MET A 63 11.16 -18.28 -15.82
C MET A 63 11.11 -19.27 -14.65
N THR A 64 11.42 -18.80 -13.44
CA THR A 64 10.94 -19.48 -12.24
C THR A 64 9.45 -19.13 -12.10
N PRO A 65 8.56 -20.12 -11.91
CA PRO A 65 7.15 -19.82 -11.64
C PRO A 65 7.04 -19.25 -10.23
N GLY A 66 7.15 -17.92 -10.12
CA GLY A 66 6.69 -17.19 -8.95
C GLY A 66 5.18 -17.34 -8.88
N THR A 67 4.73 -18.18 -7.97
CA THR A 67 3.32 -18.42 -7.63
C THR A 67 2.53 -17.12 -7.57
N VAL A 68 1.43 -17.05 -8.31
CA VAL A 68 0.32 -16.11 -8.07
C VAL A 68 -0.13 -16.25 -6.62
N GLN A 69 0.42 -15.43 -5.74
CA GLN A 69 -0.08 -15.28 -4.39
C GLN A 69 -1.25 -14.30 -4.46
N GLY A 70 -2.45 -14.85 -4.62
CA GLY A 70 -3.68 -14.12 -4.34
C GLY A 70 -3.57 -13.43 -2.98
N ASP A 71 -4.14 -12.23 -2.89
CA ASP A 71 -4.20 -11.36 -1.73
C ASP A 71 -4.27 -12.10 -0.37
N LEU A 72 -3.10 -12.35 0.22
CA LEU A 72 -2.97 -12.55 1.66
C LEU A 72 -2.38 -11.27 2.24
N ARG A 73 -3.28 -10.32 2.54
CA ARG A 73 -3.09 -9.07 3.30
C ARG A 73 -1.67 -8.85 3.82
N VAL A 74 -0.77 -8.41 2.95
CA VAL A 74 0.53 -7.89 3.37
C VAL A 74 0.27 -6.46 3.81
N ILE A 75 0.03 -6.26 5.10
CA ILE A 75 0.02 -4.93 5.69
C ILE A 75 1.47 -4.42 5.66
N ARG A 76 1.87 -3.81 4.54
CA ARG A 76 3.14 -3.09 4.42
C ARG A 76 3.06 -1.85 5.30
N SER A 77 3.51 -1.97 6.53
CA SER A 77 3.43 -0.92 7.55
C SER A 77 4.77 -0.21 7.67
N ASP A 78 5.20 0.48 6.62
CA ASP A 78 6.30 1.43 6.74
C ASP A 78 5.75 2.85 6.91
N VAL A 79 6.08 3.41 8.08
CA VAL A 79 6.08 4.82 8.51
C VAL A 79 4.75 5.43 9.04
N ALA A 80 4.80 5.83 10.32
CA ALA A 80 4.04 6.94 10.96
C ALA A 80 2.59 6.74 11.50
N PHE A 81 2.13 5.54 11.84
CA PHE A 81 0.89 5.38 12.66
C PHE A 81 1.13 5.29 14.18
N SER A 82 2.40 5.25 14.59
CA SER A 82 2.79 5.02 15.99
C SER A 82 2.45 6.20 16.91
N SER A 83 2.43 7.45 16.43
CA SER A 83 2.16 8.62 17.29
C SER A 83 0.72 8.67 17.79
N ILE A 84 -0.26 8.53 16.89
CA ILE A 84 -1.68 8.53 17.25
C ILE A 84 -2.03 7.27 18.04
N GLY A 85 -1.51 6.10 17.61
CA GLY A 85 -1.71 4.85 18.34
C GLY A 85 -1.16 4.91 19.77
N PHE A 86 0.06 5.42 19.95
CA PHE A 86 0.68 5.58 21.25
C PHE A 86 -0.05 6.61 22.12
N LEU A 87 -0.50 7.73 21.53
CA LEU A 87 -1.29 8.74 22.24
C LEU A 87 -2.61 8.16 22.77
N LEU A 88 -3.33 7.38 21.96
CA LEU A 88 -4.58 6.73 22.37
C LEU A 88 -4.34 5.72 23.50
N VAL A 89 -3.24 4.95 23.43
CA VAL A 89 -2.86 4.01 24.50
C VAL A 89 -2.53 4.74 25.79
N LEU A 90 -1.81 5.87 25.73
CA LEU A 90 -1.50 6.68 26.92
C LEU A 90 -2.74 7.28 27.56
N ILE A 91 -3.66 7.85 26.76
CA ILE A 91 -4.93 8.41 27.27
C ILE A 91 -5.76 7.32 27.96
N ALA A 92 -5.87 6.14 27.35
CA ALA A 92 -6.58 5.01 27.95
C ALA A 92 -5.94 4.54 29.25
N ALA A 93 -4.61 4.42 29.31
CA ALA A 93 -3.90 4.02 30.52
C ALA A 93 -4.11 5.00 31.67
N VAL A 94 -3.96 6.30 31.42
CA VAL A 94 -4.22 7.35 32.43
C VAL A 94 -5.68 7.33 32.88
N GLY A 95 -6.62 7.18 31.95
CA GLY A 95 -8.05 7.04 32.24
C GLY A 95 -8.36 5.84 33.14
N ILE A 96 -7.77 4.67 32.86
CA ILE A 96 -7.94 3.45 33.67
C ILE A 96 -7.36 3.65 35.08
N ILE A 97 -6.18 4.26 35.21
CA ILE A 97 -5.55 4.53 36.50
C ILE A 97 -6.42 5.46 37.35
N PHE A 98 -6.91 6.55 36.76
CA PHE A 98 -7.77 7.53 37.43
C PHE A 98 -9.17 6.97 37.76
N TYR A 99 -9.72 6.16 36.87
CA TYR A 99 -10.97 5.46 37.11
C TYR A 99 -10.83 4.46 38.26
N LYS A 100 -9.73 3.70 38.31
CA LYS A 100 -9.43 2.74 39.40
C LYS A 100 -9.18 3.44 40.73
N SER A 101 -8.51 4.60 40.75
CA SER A 101 -8.34 5.39 41.98
C SER A 101 -9.68 5.93 42.48
N SER A 102 -10.49 6.52 41.58
CA SER A 102 -11.84 7.00 41.90
C SER A 102 -12.78 5.87 42.33
N TRP A 103 -12.65 4.68 41.74
CA TRP A 103 -13.40 3.49 42.14
C TRP A 103 -12.98 2.95 43.50
N ARG A 104 -11.67 3.00 43.84
CA ARG A 104 -11.21 2.65 45.20
C ARG A 104 -11.77 3.63 46.23
N VAL A 105 -11.81 4.92 45.92
CA VAL A 105 -12.41 5.93 46.81
C VAL A 105 -13.91 5.70 46.96
N ARG A 106 -14.66 5.48 45.87
CA ARG A 106 -16.11 5.17 45.95
C ARG A 106 -16.41 3.85 46.65
N LYS A 107 -15.56 2.82 46.50
CA LYS A 107 -15.69 1.57 47.28
C LYS A 107 -15.36 1.77 48.75
N ALA A 108 -14.36 2.57 49.09
CA ALA A 108 -14.04 2.92 50.47
C ALA A 108 -15.19 3.71 51.11
N VAL A 109 -15.74 4.70 50.40
CA VAL A 109 -16.92 5.46 50.85
C VAL A 109 -18.12 4.53 51.02
N LYS A 110 -18.46 3.67 50.05
CA LYS A 110 -19.55 2.69 50.19
C LYS A 110 -19.32 1.72 51.35
N LYS A 111 -18.09 1.26 51.57
CA LYS A 111 -17.72 0.40 52.71
C LYS A 111 -17.87 1.15 54.04
N SER A 112 -17.53 2.44 54.09
CA SER A 112 -17.74 3.30 55.26
C SER A 112 -19.21 3.63 55.51
N THR A 113 -20.03 3.84 54.47
CA THR A 113 -21.48 4.08 54.62
C THR A 113 -22.20 2.81 55.11
N VAL A 114 -21.87 1.64 54.58
CA VAL A 114 -22.44 0.35 55.05
C VAL A 114 -21.95 0.00 56.46
N GLY A 115 -20.73 0.39 56.84
CA GLY A 115 -20.22 0.21 58.20
C GLY A 115 -20.87 1.12 59.26
N LEU A 116 -21.40 2.29 58.85
CA LEU A 116 -22.09 3.23 59.74
C LEU A 116 -23.58 2.88 59.96
N GLU A 117 -24.18 2.07 59.08
CA GLU A 117 -25.56 1.59 59.21
C GLU A 117 -25.69 0.31 60.07
N GLN A 118 -24.56 -0.28 60.49
CA GLN A 118 -24.53 -1.44 61.41
C GLN A 118 -24.22 -1.01 62.86
N VAL A 119 -24.04 0.29 63.13
CA VAL A 119 -23.79 0.89 64.46
C VAL A 119 -24.80 2.01 64.73
N ARG A 120 -26.06 1.78 64.39
CA ARG A 120 -27.24 2.53 64.85
C ARG A 120 -28.38 1.54 65.00
#